data_AF-A0A6P8UCZ4-F1
#
_entry.id   AF-A0A6P8UCZ4-F1
#
_cell.length_a   1.000
_cell.length_b   1.000
_cell.length_c   1.000
_cell.angle_alpha   90.00
_cell.angle_beta   90.00
_cell.angle_gamma   90.00
#
_symmetry.space_group_name_H-M   'P 1'
#
loop_
_entity.id
_entity.type
_entity.pdbx_description
1 polymer ?
#
loop_
_entity_poly.entity_id
_entity_poly.type
_entity_poly.pdbx_seq_one_letter_code
_entity_poly.pdbx_strand_id
1 'polypeptide(L)'
;MSLLISKKYFTFERLNTLIQTFPYKWGDRTNRPHAIPRSFTSRNTIGGNAHENWTLIRLLPFVIGHILPEDEPAWQLILDLKDIVELVVAPVHTDETIAYLEAKIYDHRQRYLELFPHVKLLPKHHFLEHYPQMIRCFGPLIVLWTMRFEAKHSFFKQVARHTNCFKNIPRSLATKHQFMLAYHTHSSSVKKSSLEVTHVSILPVDVLNEGVVSTLKQSFPDVTEVHMANNVSSLGIRYCEGMIIVHGSADGLPKFHEIIKLCIVKEKLCFLVKDACAWYREHYGAFELSASPNTEVAVIELADLVDPYPLVDYMVGSLRMVMLKRFIIVKD
;
A
#
# COMPACT_ATOMS: atom_id res chain seq x y z
N MET A 1 7.16 1.90 -21.20
CA MET A 1 8.44 2.61 -20.92
C MET A 1 9.30 2.82 -22.16
N SER A 2 9.81 1.80 -22.85
CA SER A 2 10.70 2.00 -24.03
C SER A 2 10.06 2.85 -25.12
N LEU A 3 8.76 2.68 -25.37
CA LEU A 3 7.99 3.49 -26.33
C LEU A 3 7.90 4.98 -25.92
N LEU A 4 7.75 5.27 -24.62
CA LEU A 4 7.69 6.64 -24.11
C LEU A 4 9.06 7.34 -24.25
N ILE A 5 10.15 6.58 -24.06
CA ILE A 5 11.52 7.05 -24.27
C ILE A 5 11.77 7.30 -25.77
N SER A 6 11.32 6.40 -26.65
CA SER A 6 11.48 6.61 -28.10
C SER A 6 10.68 7.79 -28.63
N LYS A 7 9.52 8.08 -28.03
CA LYS A 7 8.73 9.30 -28.26
C LYS A 7 9.35 10.57 -27.67
N LYS A 8 10.50 10.46 -26.98
CA LYS A 8 11.28 11.56 -26.40
C LYS A 8 10.56 12.38 -25.31
N TYR A 9 9.55 11.81 -24.63
CA TYR A 9 8.97 12.46 -23.45
C TYR A 9 9.98 12.62 -22.31
N PHE A 10 10.86 11.63 -22.14
CA PHE A 10 11.97 11.68 -21.20
C PHE A 10 13.09 10.73 -21.62
N THR A 11 14.30 10.95 -21.10
CA THR A 11 15.42 10.02 -21.28
C THR A 11 15.41 8.93 -20.20
N PHE A 12 16.12 7.83 -20.47
CA PHE A 12 16.30 6.75 -19.50
C PHE A 12 17.00 7.24 -18.22
N GLU A 13 18.01 8.09 -18.37
CA GLU A 13 18.74 8.73 -17.27
C GLU A 13 17.79 9.62 -16.46
N ARG A 14 16.97 10.44 -17.12
CA ARG A 14 16.01 11.34 -16.46
C ARG A 14 14.99 10.54 -15.65
N LEU A 15 14.44 9.47 -16.22
CA LEU A 15 13.53 8.56 -15.51
C LEU A 15 14.17 8.01 -14.23
N ASN A 16 15.39 7.48 -14.34
CA ASN A 16 16.10 6.93 -13.19
C ASN A 16 16.41 7.99 -12.14
N THR A 17 16.81 9.20 -12.54
CA THR A 17 16.96 10.33 -11.63
C THR A 17 15.66 10.59 -10.88
N LEU A 18 14.53 10.74 -11.59
CA LEU A 18 13.23 11.01 -10.98
C LEU A 18 12.81 9.90 -10.00
N ILE A 19 12.95 8.64 -10.38
CA ILE A 19 12.68 7.49 -9.49
C ILE A 19 13.56 7.57 -8.23
N GLN A 20 14.84 7.93 -8.35
CA GLN A 20 15.75 7.98 -7.20
C GLN A 20 15.61 9.25 -6.35
N THR A 21 15.14 10.36 -6.92
CA THR A 21 15.00 11.62 -6.17
C THR A 21 13.59 11.84 -5.62
N PHE A 22 12.62 11.01 -6.00
CA PHE A 22 11.26 11.11 -5.48
C PHE A 22 11.24 11.01 -3.94
N PRO A 23 10.49 11.87 -3.22
CA PRO A 23 10.58 12.01 -1.78
C PRO A 23 9.77 10.94 -1.03
N TYR A 24 10.08 9.66 -1.25
CA TYR A 24 9.38 8.53 -0.60
C TYR A 24 9.32 8.68 0.92
N LYS A 25 8.12 8.55 1.50
CA LYS A 25 7.90 8.64 2.95
C LYS A 25 7.59 7.26 3.54
N TRP A 26 7.92 7.06 4.81
CA TRP A 26 7.55 5.87 5.61
C TRP A 26 7.76 4.51 4.90
N GLY A 27 6.71 3.69 4.75
CA GLY A 27 6.80 2.37 4.13
C GLY A 27 7.24 2.40 2.67
N ASP A 28 7.00 3.52 1.97
CA ASP A 28 7.45 3.70 0.59
C ASP A 28 8.95 3.98 0.53
N ARG A 29 9.50 4.59 1.58
CA ARG A 29 10.96 4.77 1.72
C ARG A 29 11.65 3.44 1.97
N THR A 30 11.05 2.56 2.77
CA THR A 30 11.58 1.21 3.00
C THR A 30 11.56 0.38 1.72
N ASN A 31 10.51 0.50 0.91
CA ASN A 31 10.34 -0.24 -0.35
C ASN A 31 10.64 0.64 -1.57
N ARG A 32 11.60 1.55 -1.43
CA ARG A 32 11.97 2.49 -2.49
C ARG A 32 12.47 1.72 -3.72
N PRO A 33 11.95 1.99 -4.93
CA PRO A 33 12.43 1.36 -6.15
C PRO A 33 13.91 1.64 -6.41
N HIS A 34 14.62 0.62 -6.89
CA HIS A 34 15.98 0.76 -7.40
C HIS A 34 16.00 1.45 -8.77
N ALA A 35 17.17 1.92 -9.17
CA ALA A 35 17.36 2.41 -10.54
C ALA A 35 17.12 1.24 -11.51
N ILE A 36 16.33 1.49 -12.56
CA ILE A 36 16.10 0.55 -13.64
C ILE A 36 17.46 0.27 -14.30
N PRO A 37 17.86 -1.01 -14.43
CA PRO A 37 19.16 -1.36 -14.97
C PRO A 37 19.23 -1.04 -16.46
N ARG A 38 20.40 -0.64 -16.97
CA ARG A 38 20.60 -0.37 -18.41
C ARG A 38 20.31 -1.59 -19.30
N SER A 39 20.40 -2.80 -18.74
CA SER A 39 20.00 -4.04 -19.41
C SER A 39 18.48 -4.15 -19.63
N PHE A 40 17.66 -3.22 -19.13
CA PHE A 40 16.23 -3.15 -19.39
C PHE A 40 15.90 -3.22 -20.88
N THR A 41 16.62 -2.46 -21.72
CA THR A 41 16.37 -2.41 -23.17
C THR A 41 16.60 -3.75 -23.86
N SER A 42 17.49 -4.61 -23.33
CA SER A 42 17.78 -5.92 -23.92
C SER A 42 17.07 -7.08 -23.24
N ARG A 43 16.79 -6.99 -21.94
CA ARG A 43 16.18 -8.08 -21.14
C ARG A 43 14.70 -7.89 -20.86
N ASN A 44 14.15 -6.70 -21.09
CA ASN A 44 12.78 -6.32 -20.72
C ASN A 44 12.45 -6.55 -19.23
N THR A 45 13.45 -6.42 -18.36
CA THR A 45 13.31 -6.57 -16.90
C THR A 45 13.66 -5.28 -16.17
N ILE A 46 12.77 -4.79 -15.31
CA ILE A 46 12.98 -3.58 -14.49
C ILE A 46 13.88 -3.81 -13.27
N GLY A 47 14.16 -5.07 -12.90
CA GLY A 47 14.88 -5.41 -11.67
C GLY A 47 14.00 -5.30 -10.43
N GLY A 48 14.63 -5.20 -9.25
CA GLY A 48 13.94 -5.01 -7.97
C GLY A 48 13.22 -6.24 -7.42
N ASN A 49 12.86 -6.18 -6.13
CA ASN A 49 11.99 -7.19 -5.50
C ASN A 49 10.50 -6.85 -5.68
N ALA A 50 9.60 -7.75 -5.25
CA ALA A 50 8.16 -7.57 -5.44
C ALA A 50 7.60 -6.31 -4.75
N HIS A 51 8.05 -5.99 -3.53
CA HIS A 51 7.58 -4.79 -2.82
C HIS A 51 8.08 -3.50 -3.48
N GLU A 52 9.33 -3.49 -3.96
CA GLU A 52 9.90 -2.35 -4.69
C GLU A 52 9.17 -2.10 -6.01
N ASN A 53 8.87 -3.17 -6.76
CA ASN A 53 8.13 -3.06 -8.01
C ASN A 53 6.66 -2.65 -7.80
N TRP A 54 6.06 -3.08 -6.69
CA TRP A 54 4.72 -2.62 -6.30
C TRP A 54 4.72 -1.12 -5.93
N THR A 55 5.72 -0.65 -5.19
CA THR A 55 5.90 0.79 -4.95
C THR A 55 6.11 1.56 -6.26
N LEU A 56 6.90 1.00 -7.20
CA LEU A 56 7.16 1.63 -8.48
C LEU A 56 5.88 1.78 -9.30
N ILE A 57 5.13 0.71 -9.57
CA ILE A 57 3.91 0.80 -10.40
C ILE A 57 2.86 1.73 -9.77
N ARG A 58 2.74 1.70 -8.43
CA ARG A 58 1.85 2.60 -7.70
C ARG A 58 2.30 4.04 -7.86
N LEU A 59 3.54 4.40 -7.52
CA LEU A 59 3.95 5.82 -7.46
C LEU A 59 4.45 6.39 -8.79
N LEU A 60 4.60 5.59 -9.85
CA LEU A 60 5.05 6.05 -11.16
C LEU A 60 4.23 7.24 -11.71
N PRO A 61 2.88 7.28 -11.59
CA PRO A 61 2.09 8.46 -11.98
C PRO A 61 2.52 9.76 -11.30
N PHE A 62 2.89 9.71 -10.02
CA PHE A 62 3.41 10.90 -9.34
C PHE A 62 4.82 11.28 -9.79
N VAL A 63 5.64 10.30 -10.19
CA VAL A 63 7.02 10.52 -10.63
C VAL A 63 7.08 11.14 -12.03
N ILE A 64 6.26 10.67 -12.97
CA ILE A 64 6.37 11.06 -14.39
C ILE A 64 5.07 11.52 -15.05
N GLY A 65 3.91 11.46 -14.38
CA GLY A 65 2.62 11.80 -14.99
C GLY A 65 2.57 13.23 -15.53
N HIS A 66 3.18 14.19 -14.84
CA HIS A 66 3.27 15.59 -15.29
C HIS A 66 4.08 15.81 -16.58
N ILE A 67 4.83 14.81 -17.04
CA ILE A 67 5.65 14.86 -18.27
C ILE A 67 4.84 14.33 -19.47
N LEU A 68 3.83 13.50 -19.20
CA LEU A 68 3.12 12.73 -20.21
C LEU A 68 1.79 13.41 -20.57
N PRO A 69 1.40 13.41 -21.86
CA PRO A 69 0.06 13.81 -22.28
C PRO A 69 -1.02 12.88 -21.71
N GLU A 70 -2.21 13.42 -21.46
CA GLU A 70 -3.36 12.66 -20.93
C GLU A 70 -3.86 11.60 -21.92
N ASP A 71 -3.74 11.86 -23.21
CA ASP A 71 -4.20 11.01 -24.31
C ASP A 71 -3.15 9.99 -24.79
N GLU A 72 -1.97 9.91 -24.15
CA GLU A 72 -0.91 8.98 -24.57
C GLU A 72 -1.33 7.52 -24.34
N PRO A 73 -1.52 6.70 -25.40
CA PRO A 73 -2.07 5.35 -25.21
C PRO A 73 -1.15 4.42 -24.41
N ALA A 74 0.18 4.60 -24.52
CA ALA A 74 1.13 3.82 -23.71
C ALA A 74 1.11 4.20 -22.23
N TRP A 75 0.60 5.39 -21.89
CA TRP A 75 0.37 5.82 -20.52
C TRP A 75 -0.89 5.18 -19.95
N GLN A 76 -1.99 5.19 -20.71
CA GLN A 76 -3.24 4.53 -20.34
C GLN A 76 -3.04 3.03 -20.08
N LEU A 77 -2.22 2.35 -20.89
CA LEU A 77 -1.85 0.96 -20.66
C LEU A 77 -1.16 0.73 -19.29
N ILE A 78 -0.33 1.68 -18.83
CA ILE A 78 0.33 1.60 -17.52
C ILE A 78 -0.68 1.83 -16.40
N LEU A 79 -1.61 2.77 -16.57
CA LEU A 79 -2.67 3.02 -15.59
C LEU A 79 -3.63 1.82 -15.47
N ASP A 80 -3.99 1.19 -16.59
CA ASP A 80 -4.78 -0.06 -16.56
C ASP A 80 -4.06 -1.18 -15.80
N LEU A 81 -2.75 -1.35 -16.03
CA LEU A 81 -1.96 -2.33 -15.29
C LEU A 81 -1.94 -2.02 -13.78
N LYS A 82 -1.80 -0.74 -13.41
CA LYS A 82 -1.87 -0.30 -12.01
C LYS A 82 -3.21 -0.68 -11.40
N ASP A 83 -4.32 -0.38 -12.07
CA ASP A 83 -5.67 -0.67 -11.56
C ASP A 83 -5.91 -2.18 -11.40
N ILE A 84 -5.46 -2.98 -12.37
CA ILE A 84 -5.47 -4.45 -12.26
C ILE A 84 -4.70 -4.89 -11.02
N VAL A 85 -3.49 -4.37 -10.81
CA VAL A 85 -2.68 -4.72 -9.62
C VAL A 85 -3.42 -4.33 -8.34
N GLU A 86 -4.01 -3.14 -8.27
CA GLU A 86 -4.75 -2.66 -7.11
C GLU A 86 -5.99 -3.51 -6.79
N LEU A 87 -6.72 -3.95 -7.83
CA LEU A 87 -7.85 -4.87 -7.68
C LEU A 87 -7.38 -6.25 -7.21
N VAL A 88 -6.37 -6.84 -7.84
CA VAL A 88 -5.89 -8.19 -7.53
C VAL A 88 -5.34 -8.32 -6.10
N VAL A 89 -4.75 -7.24 -5.58
CA VAL A 89 -4.20 -7.22 -4.20
C VAL A 89 -5.22 -6.73 -3.16
N ALA A 90 -6.47 -6.48 -3.56
CA ALA A 90 -7.54 -6.13 -2.65
C ALA A 90 -7.83 -7.29 -1.67
N PRO A 91 -8.12 -6.99 -0.40
CA PRO A 91 -8.38 -8.01 0.61
C PRO A 91 -9.82 -8.54 0.57
N VAL A 92 -10.72 -7.87 -0.15
CA VAL A 92 -12.14 -8.16 -0.21
C VAL A 92 -12.62 -7.89 -1.63
N HIS A 93 -13.53 -8.72 -2.13
CA HIS A 93 -14.13 -8.61 -3.45
C HIS A 93 -15.65 -8.76 -3.36
N THR A 94 -16.38 -8.07 -4.25
CA THR A 94 -17.80 -8.31 -4.55
C THR A 94 -17.92 -8.77 -6.00
N ASP A 95 -19.10 -9.20 -6.43
CA ASP A 95 -19.32 -9.58 -7.84
C ASP A 95 -19.04 -8.42 -8.78
N GLU A 96 -19.39 -7.19 -8.37
CA GLU A 96 -19.12 -5.96 -9.13
C GLU A 96 -17.62 -5.70 -9.27
N THR A 97 -16.83 -5.85 -8.20
CA THR A 97 -15.37 -5.62 -8.29
C THR A 97 -14.65 -6.72 -9.06
N ILE A 98 -15.18 -7.95 -9.05
CA ILE A 98 -14.66 -9.04 -9.89
C ILE A 98 -14.99 -8.77 -11.37
N ALA A 99 -16.21 -8.33 -11.69
CA ALA A 99 -16.58 -7.93 -13.05
C ALA A 99 -15.76 -6.73 -13.54
N TYR A 100 -15.47 -5.76 -12.65
CA TYR A 100 -14.60 -4.64 -12.97
C TYR A 100 -13.16 -5.09 -13.25
N LEU A 101 -12.64 -6.05 -12.49
CA LEU A 101 -11.33 -6.67 -12.77
C LEU A 101 -11.33 -7.38 -14.14
N GLU A 102 -12.39 -8.13 -14.48
CA GLU A 102 -12.53 -8.77 -15.82
C GLU A 102 -12.45 -7.74 -16.94
N ALA A 103 -13.20 -6.64 -16.81
CA ALA A 103 -13.20 -5.56 -17.80
C ALA A 103 -11.80 -4.92 -17.92
N LYS A 104 -11.13 -4.59 -16.81
CA LYS A 104 -9.79 -3.97 -16.85
C LYS A 104 -8.73 -4.89 -17.44
N ILE A 105 -8.79 -6.19 -17.17
CA ILE A 105 -7.90 -7.19 -17.80
C ILE A 105 -8.13 -7.23 -19.31
N TYR A 106 -9.39 -7.28 -19.74
CA TYR A 106 -9.75 -7.26 -21.16
C TYR A 106 -9.23 -6.01 -21.86
N ASP A 107 -9.52 -4.82 -21.30
CA ASP A 107 -9.11 -3.53 -21.85
C ASP A 107 -7.60 -3.40 -21.95
N HIS A 108 -6.88 -3.74 -20.87
CA HIS A 108 -5.42 -3.74 -20.86
C HIS A 108 -4.86 -4.63 -21.98
N ARG A 109 -5.42 -5.84 -22.18
CA ARG A 109 -4.99 -6.76 -23.24
C ARG A 109 -5.26 -6.20 -24.63
N GLN A 110 -6.43 -5.61 -24.88
CA GLN A 110 -6.73 -4.99 -26.18
C GLN A 110 -5.76 -3.86 -26.48
N ARG A 111 -5.61 -2.89 -25.57
CA ARG A 111 -4.68 -1.77 -25.74
C ARG A 111 -3.23 -2.24 -25.91
N TYR A 112 -2.84 -3.29 -25.21
CA TYR A 112 -1.50 -3.88 -25.36
C TYR A 112 -1.26 -4.40 -26.78
N LEU A 113 -2.23 -5.12 -27.36
CA LEU A 113 -2.12 -5.67 -28.71
C LEU A 113 -2.22 -4.59 -29.80
N GLU A 114 -3.02 -3.55 -29.57
CA GLU A 114 -3.09 -2.38 -30.46
C GLU A 114 -1.76 -1.62 -30.51
N LEU A 115 -1.13 -1.40 -29.35
CA LEU A 115 0.17 -0.72 -29.24
C LEU A 115 1.35 -1.58 -29.73
N PHE A 116 1.25 -2.89 -29.57
CA PHE A 116 2.32 -3.84 -29.87
C PHE A 116 1.83 -5.02 -30.72
N PRO A 117 1.33 -4.79 -31.95
CA PRO A 117 0.65 -5.81 -32.77
C PRO A 117 1.55 -7.00 -33.15
N HIS A 118 2.86 -6.81 -33.12
CA HIS A 118 3.83 -7.86 -33.46
C HIS A 118 4.35 -8.63 -32.24
N VAL A 119 3.94 -8.26 -31.02
CA VAL A 119 4.39 -8.91 -29.79
C VAL A 119 3.46 -10.05 -29.43
N LYS A 120 4.05 -11.22 -29.13
CA LYS A 120 3.30 -12.37 -28.62
C LYS A 120 3.00 -12.18 -27.14
N LEU A 121 1.76 -12.43 -26.74
CA LEU A 121 1.38 -12.45 -25.33
C LEU A 121 2.18 -13.52 -24.59
N LEU A 122 2.83 -13.10 -23.50
CA LEU A 122 3.48 -13.99 -22.55
C LEU A 122 2.44 -14.82 -21.76
N PRO A 123 2.83 -15.99 -21.21
CA PRO A 123 1.96 -16.79 -20.34
C PRO A 123 1.34 -16.01 -19.19
N LYS A 124 2.03 -14.99 -18.66
CA LYS A 124 1.51 -14.13 -17.59
C LYS A 124 0.24 -13.38 -17.98
N HIS A 125 0.11 -12.96 -19.25
CA HIS A 125 -1.12 -12.33 -19.73
C HIS A 125 -2.27 -13.32 -19.73
N HIS A 126 -2.02 -14.57 -20.16
CA HIS A 126 -3.03 -15.62 -20.11
C HIS A 126 -3.43 -15.99 -18.67
N PHE A 127 -2.47 -16.10 -17.76
CA PHE A 127 -2.76 -16.43 -16.36
C PHE A 127 -3.64 -15.37 -15.68
N LEU A 128 -3.46 -14.10 -16.05
CA LEU A 128 -4.24 -13.00 -15.50
C LEU A 128 -5.74 -13.15 -15.82
N GLU A 129 -6.11 -13.69 -16.98
CA GLU A 129 -7.52 -13.95 -17.37
C GLU A 129 -8.25 -14.89 -16.41
N HIS A 130 -7.52 -15.75 -15.70
CA HIS A 130 -8.12 -16.69 -14.75
C HIS A 130 -8.34 -16.08 -13.36
N TYR A 131 -7.74 -14.92 -13.08
CA TYR A 131 -7.78 -14.32 -11.74
C TYR A 131 -9.20 -14.06 -11.24
N PRO A 132 -10.13 -13.52 -12.05
CA PRO A 132 -11.53 -13.36 -11.65
C PRO A 132 -12.19 -14.66 -11.19
N GLN A 133 -12.05 -15.74 -11.98
CA GLN A 133 -12.59 -17.05 -11.61
C GLN A 133 -11.89 -17.63 -10.38
N MET A 134 -10.57 -17.43 -10.24
CA MET A 134 -9.83 -17.85 -9.06
C MET A 134 -10.31 -17.11 -7.80
N ILE A 135 -10.63 -15.81 -7.91
CA ILE A 135 -11.20 -15.04 -6.79
C ILE A 135 -12.56 -15.60 -6.39
N ARG A 136 -13.43 -15.94 -7.35
CA ARG A 136 -14.72 -16.58 -7.07
C ARG A 136 -14.56 -17.94 -6.37
N CYS A 137 -13.58 -18.75 -6.77
CA CYS A 137 -13.37 -20.08 -6.22
C CYS A 137 -12.65 -20.09 -4.85
N PHE A 138 -11.66 -19.22 -4.67
CA PHE A 138 -10.71 -19.30 -3.56
C PHE A 138 -10.70 -18.06 -2.65
N GLY A 139 -11.48 -17.03 -3.00
CA GLY A 139 -11.44 -15.73 -2.34
C GLY A 139 -10.25 -14.86 -2.80
N PRO A 140 -9.96 -13.78 -2.06
CA PRO A 140 -8.93 -12.79 -2.41
C PRO A 140 -7.55 -13.43 -2.67
N LEU A 141 -6.98 -13.24 -3.86
CA LEU A 141 -5.71 -13.91 -4.23
C LEU A 141 -4.53 -13.45 -3.38
N ILE A 142 -4.62 -12.27 -2.77
CA ILE A 142 -3.61 -11.75 -1.84
C ILE A 142 -3.40 -12.68 -0.64
N VAL A 143 -4.38 -13.49 -0.24
CA VAL A 143 -4.18 -14.44 0.87
C VAL A 143 -3.48 -15.73 0.43
N LEU A 144 -3.41 -15.99 -0.88
CA LEU A 144 -2.80 -17.18 -1.48
C LEU A 144 -1.37 -16.93 -1.97
N TRP A 145 -0.88 -15.69 -1.91
CA TRP A 145 0.46 -15.35 -2.40
C TRP A 145 1.59 -16.03 -1.61
N THR A 146 2.73 -16.24 -2.26
CA THR A 146 3.84 -17.02 -1.67
C THR A 146 4.87 -16.16 -0.94
N MET A 147 4.64 -14.86 -0.77
CA MET A 147 5.60 -13.91 -0.20
C MET A 147 6.11 -14.31 1.19
N ARG A 148 5.27 -14.91 2.03
CA ARG A 148 5.66 -15.39 3.37
C ARG A 148 6.54 -16.65 3.31
N PHE A 149 6.25 -17.57 2.38
CA PHE A 149 7.09 -18.75 2.15
C PHE A 149 8.47 -18.34 1.61
N GLU A 150 8.50 -17.38 0.69
CA GLU A 150 9.75 -16.83 0.17
C GLU A 150 10.59 -16.15 1.25
N ALA A 151 9.95 -15.34 2.12
CA ALA A 151 10.61 -14.71 3.25
C ALA A 151 11.22 -15.73 4.22
N LYS A 152 10.54 -16.86 4.46
CA LYS A 152 11.03 -17.95 5.32
C LYS A 152 12.36 -18.55 4.84
N HIS A 153 12.61 -18.57 3.52
CA HIS A 153 13.88 -19.04 2.97
C HIS A 153 15.09 -18.20 3.42
N SER A 154 14.89 -16.93 3.79
CA SER A 154 15.97 -16.06 4.28
C SER A 154 16.67 -16.65 5.50
N PHE A 155 15.89 -17.20 6.45
CA PHE A 155 16.42 -17.89 7.62
C PHE A 155 17.35 -19.06 7.24
N PHE A 156 16.88 -19.93 6.35
CA PHE A 156 17.67 -21.11 5.94
C PHE A 156 18.94 -20.73 5.17
N LYS A 157 18.85 -19.71 4.29
CA LYS A 157 20.02 -19.16 3.59
C LYS A 157 21.04 -18.59 4.58
N GLN A 158 20.58 -17.89 5.62
CA GLN A 158 21.46 -17.34 6.65
C GLN A 158 22.15 -18.45 7.45
N VAL A 159 21.40 -19.47 7.90
CA VAL A 159 21.97 -20.62 8.62
C VAL A 159 23.05 -21.31 7.79
N ALA A 160 22.78 -21.58 6.51
CA ALA A 160 23.75 -22.23 5.63
C ALA A 160 25.04 -21.40 5.48
N ARG A 161 24.92 -20.09 5.27
CA ARG A 161 26.06 -19.15 5.18
C ARG A 161 26.87 -19.05 6.46
N HIS A 162 26.20 -19.04 7.62
CA HIS A 162 26.87 -18.86 8.91
C HIS A 162 27.51 -20.16 9.41
N THR A 163 26.88 -21.31 9.14
CA THR A 163 27.37 -22.61 9.61
C THR A 163 28.62 -23.03 8.85
N ASN A 164 28.78 -22.61 7.57
CA ASN A 164 29.92 -22.94 6.70
C ASN A 164 30.28 -24.44 6.67
N CYS A 165 29.33 -25.32 6.98
CA CYS A 165 29.46 -26.77 6.93
C CYS A 165 28.35 -27.35 6.06
N PHE A 166 28.75 -27.92 4.93
CA PHE A 166 27.82 -28.47 3.94
C PHE A 166 27.60 -29.98 4.09
N LYS A 167 28.22 -30.62 5.09
CA LYS A 167 27.95 -32.01 5.43
C LYS A 167 26.55 -32.12 6.02
N ASN A 168 25.67 -32.91 5.40
CA ASN A 168 24.28 -33.12 5.83
C ASN A 168 23.51 -31.81 6.05
N ILE A 169 23.57 -30.88 5.09
CA ILE A 169 22.89 -29.57 5.18
C ILE A 169 21.40 -29.67 5.58
N PRO A 170 20.58 -30.64 5.12
CA PRO A 170 19.19 -30.72 5.54
C PRO A 170 19.04 -30.95 7.05
N ARG A 171 19.91 -31.78 7.64
CA ARG A 171 19.93 -32.04 9.09
C ARG A 171 20.29 -30.76 9.85
N SER A 172 21.32 -30.04 9.42
CA SER A 172 21.75 -28.79 10.06
C SER A 172 20.65 -27.72 10.02
N LEU A 173 20.00 -27.56 8.86
CA LEU A 173 18.88 -26.62 8.69
C LEU A 173 17.68 -27.02 9.55
N ALA A 174 17.31 -28.30 9.58
CA ALA A 174 16.21 -28.80 10.40
C ALA A 174 16.48 -28.57 11.89
N THR A 175 17.67 -28.93 12.40
CA THR A 175 18.04 -28.72 13.81
C THR A 175 17.99 -27.24 14.20
N LYS A 176 18.58 -26.35 13.39
CA LYS A 176 18.55 -24.90 13.67
C LYS A 176 17.14 -24.34 13.60
N HIS A 177 16.31 -24.84 12.69
CA HIS A 177 14.90 -24.47 12.61
C HIS A 177 14.13 -24.90 13.86
N GLN A 178 14.35 -26.11 14.37
CA GLN A 178 13.73 -26.59 15.60
C GLN A 178 14.14 -25.73 16.81
N PHE A 179 15.40 -25.30 16.91
CA PHE A 179 15.83 -24.38 17.97
C PHE A 179 15.17 -23.00 17.89
N MET A 180 15.05 -22.42 16.68
CA MET A 180 14.33 -21.17 16.49
C MET A 180 12.86 -21.31 16.89
N LEU A 181 12.19 -22.40 16.49
CA LEU A 181 10.80 -22.65 16.89
C LEU A 181 10.68 -22.78 18.40
N ALA A 182 11.53 -23.58 19.04
CA ALA A 182 11.54 -23.73 20.49
C ALA A 182 11.73 -22.37 21.20
N TYR A 183 12.66 -21.54 20.73
CA TYR A 183 12.86 -20.19 21.26
C TYR A 183 11.60 -19.33 21.15
N HIS A 184 10.97 -19.28 19.97
CA HIS A 184 9.75 -18.48 19.80
C HIS A 184 8.60 -19.00 20.65
N THR A 185 8.39 -20.32 20.73
CA THR A 185 7.30 -20.90 21.52
C THR A 185 7.46 -20.66 23.02
N HIS A 186 8.70 -20.68 23.54
CA HIS A 186 8.97 -20.46 24.96
C HIS A 186 9.14 -18.98 25.31
N SER A 187 9.31 -18.10 24.33
CA SER A 187 9.34 -16.67 24.54
C SER A 187 7.91 -16.17 24.82
N SER A 188 7.74 -15.40 25.90
CA SER A 188 6.50 -14.69 26.22
C SER A 188 6.06 -13.69 25.12
N SER A 189 6.90 -13.45 24.10
CA SER A 189 6.60 -12.63 22.93
C SER A 189 5.55 -13.19 21.96
N VAL A 190 5.06 -14.43 22.15
CA VAL A 190 3.96 -14.96 21.32
C VAL A 190 2.64 -14.22 21.57
N LYS A 191 2.42 -13.71 22.78
CA LYS A 191 1.34 -12.74 23.06
C LYS A 191 1.84 -11.33 22.80
N LYS A 192 2.21 -11.03 21.55
CA LYS A 192 2.43 -9.62 21.16
C LYS A 192 1.14 -8.86 21.44
N SER A 193 1.22 -7.81 22.26
CA SER A 193 0.13 -6.86 22.42
C SER A 193 -0.35 -6.40 21.04
N SER A 194 -1.65 -6.25 20.88
CA SER A 194 -2.26 -5.80 19.62
C SER A 194 -1.71 -4.44 19.15
N LEU A 195 -1.22 -3.64 20.09
CA LEU A 195 -0.60 -2.33 19.90
C LEU A 195 0.84 -2.32 20.42
N GLU A 196 1.76 -1.81 19.61
CA GLU A 196 3.15 -1.54 19.94
C GLU A 196 3.37 -0.02 19.92
N VAL A 197 3.77 0.56 21.05
CA VAL A 197 4.00 2.01 21.21
C VAL A 197 5.27 2.25 21.98
N THR A 198 6.10 3.19 21.51
CA THR A 198 7.38 3.52 22.14
C THR A 198 7.27 4.61 23.19
N HIS A 199 6.43 5.62 22.94
CA HIS A 199 6.27 6.77 23.83
C HIS A 199 4.80 7.19 23.87
N VAL A 200 4.29 7.39 25.09
CA VAL A 200 2.91 7.80 25.36
C VAL A 200 2.93 8.96 26.33
N SER A 201 2.10 9.96 26.06
CA SER A 201 1.77 11.03 27.01
C SER A 201 0.33 10.83 27.49
N ILE A 202 0.14 10.69 28.79
CA ILE A 202 -1.18 10.54 29.41
C ILE A 202 -1.77 11.93 29.61
N LEU A 203 -2.98 12.16 29.11
CA LEU A 203 -3.70 13.42 29.27
C LEU A 203 -5.09 13.15 29.84
N PRO A 204 -5.56 13.95 30.81
CA PRO A 204 -6.98 13.99 31.16
C PRO A 204 -7.80 14.41 29.95
N VAL A 205 -8.96 13.77 29.77
CA VAL A 205 -9.85 14.05 28.63
C VAL A 205 -10.27 15.51 28.60
N ASP A 206 -10.52 16.11 29.77
CA ASP A 206 -11.03 17.48 29.90
C ASP A 206 -10.02 18.57 29.43
N VAL A 207 -8.76 18.19 29.15
CA VAL A 207 -7.74 19.10 28.56
C VAL A 207 -7.85 19.16 27.02
N LEU A 208 -8.58 18.23 26.41
CA LEU A 208 -8.79 18.19 24.96
C LEU A 208 -9.88 19.20 24.54
N ASN A 209 -9.93 19.49 23.23
CA ASN A 209 -10.98 20.34 22.66
C ASN A 209 -12.38 19.72 22.92
N GLU A 210 -13.38 20.55 23.24
CA GLU A 210 -14.76 20.12 23.55
C GLU A 210 -15.37 19.18 22.49
N GLY A 211 -15.10 19.40 21.20
CA GLY A 211 -15.57 18.52 20.12
C GLY A 211 -14.93 17.13 20.16
N VAL A 212 -13.64 17.05 20.54
CA VAL A 212 -12.94 15.78 20.73
C VAL A 212 -13.42 15.08 21.99
N VAL A 213 -13.64 15.82 23.08
CA VAL A 213 -14.16 15.29 24.35
C VAL A 213 -15.54 14.69 24.18
N SER A 214 -16.45 15.40 23.51
CA SER A 214 -17.81 14.91 23.26
C SER A 214 -17.80 13.63 22.43
N THR A 215 -17.01 13.59 21.34
CA THR A 215 -16.87 12.39 20.51
C THR A 215 -16.25 11.22 21.29
N LEU A 216 -15.20 11.47 22.09
CA LEU A 216 -14.58 10.45 22.93
C LEU A 216 -15.55 9.91 23.99
N LYS A 217 -16.32 10.78 24.66
CA LYS A 217 -17.31 10.37 25.66
C LYS A 217 -18.51 9.65 25.02
N GLN A 218 -18.82 9.92 23.76
CA GLN A 218 -19.84 9.17 23.01
C GLN A 218 -19.39 7.72 22.75
N SER A 219 -18.14 7.51 22.31
CA SER A 219 -17.60 6.16 22.08
C SER A 219 -17.17 5.45 23.37
N PHE A 220 -16.74 6.21 24.38
CA PHE A 220 -16.22 5.72 25.65
C PHE A 220 -16.78 6.55 26.84
N PRO A 221 -18.00 6.26 27.33
CA PRO A 221 -18.67 7.09 28.34
C PRO A 221 -17.88 7.34 29.63
N ASP A 222 -17.12 6.34 30.09
CA ASP A 222 -16.35 6.41 31.36
C ASP A 222 -14.89 6.85 31.16
N VAL A 223 -14.52 7.42 30.01
CA VAL A 223 -13.12 7.80 29.76
C VAL A 223 -12.74 9.05 30.55
N THR A 224 -11.75 8.91 31.43
CA THR A 224 -11.18 10.02 32.21
C THR A 224 -9.83 10.47 31.65
N GLU A 225 -9.07 9.55 31.07
CA GLU A 225 -7.72 9.78 30.56
C GLU A 225 -7.53 9.10 29.20
N VAL A 226 -6.68 9.71 28.37
CA VAL A 226 -6.27 9.15 27.08
C VAL A 226 -4.76 9.09 26.96
N HIS A 227 -4.29 8.08 26.23
CA HIS A 227 -2.88 7.83 25.99
C HIS A 227 -2.50 8.35 24.61
N MET A 228 -1.86 9.51 24.54
CA MET A 228 -1.49 10.17 23.29
C MET A 228 -0.13 9.69 22.79
N ALA A 229 -0.03 9.45 21.48
CA ALA A 229 1.21 8.99 20.85
C ALA A 229 1.42 9.66 19.48
N ASN A 230 2.69 9.77 19.07
CA ASN A 230 3.05 10.29 17.74
C ASN A 230 3.11 9.18 16.68
N ASN A 231 3.26 7.93 17.14
CA ASN A 231 3.19 6.75 16.29
C ASN A 231 2.75 5.54 17.11
N VAL A 232 1.95 4.68 16.48
CA VAL A 232 1.47 3.42 17.05
C VAL A 232 1.57 2.37 15.96
N SER A 233 2.02 1.16 16.30
CA SER A 233 1.95 0.02 15.38
C SER A 233 0.89 -0.96 15.84
N SER A 234 -0.01 -1.37 14.96
CA SER A 234 -1.02 -2.41 15.23
C SER A 234 -0.91 -3.50 14.18
N LEU A 235 -0.78 -4.76 14.62
CA LEU A 235 -0.68 -5.94 13.75
C LEU A 235 0.38 -5.79 12.63
N GLY A 236 1.49 -5.10 12.92
CA GLY A 236 2.57 -4.84 11.97
C GLY A 236 2.34 -3.67 11.00
N ILE A 237 1.22 -2.96 11.12
CA ILE A 237 0.94 -1.70 10.40
C ILE A 237 1.29 -0.54 11.32
N ARG A 238 2.14 0.37 10.84
CA ARG A 238 2.56 1.56 11.58
C ARG A 238 1.76 2.78 11.14
N TYR A 239 1.17 3.47 12.10
CA TYR A 239 0.47 4.74 11.94
C TYR A 239 1.29 5.86 12.56
N CYS A 240 1.32 7.02 11.90
CA CYS A 240 2.03 8.21 12.34
C CYS A 240 1.16 9.45 12.06
N GLU A 241 1.42 10.54 12.78
CA GLU A 241 0.88 11.87 12.45
C GLU A 241 1.21 12.26 11.01
N GLY A 242 0.27 12.95 10.36
CA GLY A 242 0.34 13.39 8.96
C GLY A 242 0.02 12.31 7.92
N MET A 243 -0.20 11.05 8.34
CA MET A 243 -0.69 10.01 7.43
C MET A 243 -2.17 10.21 7.12
N ILE A 244 -2.62 9.69 5.98
CA ILE A 244 -4.02 9.76 5.55
C ILE A 244 -4.70 8.41 5.81
N ILE A 245 -5.91 8.41 6.35
CA ILE A 245 -6.73 7.21 6.54
C ILE A 245 -8.05 7.34 5.78
N VAL A 246 -8.66 6.19 5.47
CA VAL A 246 -9.94 6.14 4.75
C VAL A 246 -11.04 5.67 5.68
N HIS A 247 -12.10 6.47 5.79
CA HIS A 247 -13.26 6.18 6.65
C HIS A 247 -14.53 6.72 6.01
N GLY A 248 -15.47 5.83 5.69
CA GLY A 248 -16.72 6.15 4.98
C GLY A 248 -16.54 6.52 3.50
N SER A 249 -17.64 6.90 2.86
CA SER A 249 -17.69 7.39 1.49
C SER A 249 -18.59 8.61 1.31
N ALA A 250 -18.44 9.25 0.15
CA ALA A 250 -19.39 10.18 -0.44
C ALA A 250 -19.45 9.90 -1.95
N ASP A 251 -20.67 9.82 -2.49
CA ASP A 251 -20.92 9.64 -3.92
C ASP A 251 -20.15 8.45 -4.54
N GLY A 252 -20.07 7.32 -3.80
CA GLY A 252 -19.34 6.13 -4.23
C GLY A 252 -17.81 6.25 -4.21
N LEU A 253 -17.26 7.34 -3.67
CA LEU A 253 -15.82 7.58 -3.52
C LEU A 253 -15.39 7.57 -2.04
N PRO A 254 -14.15 7.14 -1.74
CA PRO A 254 -13.64 7.11 -0.37
C PRO A 254 -13.46 8.51 0.22
N LYS A 255 -13.81 8.66 1.50
CA LYS A 255 -13.49 9.85 2.29
C LYS A 255 -12.13 9.71 2.98
N PHE A 256 -11.31 10.75 2.85
CA PHE A 256 -9.95 10.78 3.37
C PHE A 256 -9.86 11.70 4.57
N HIS A 257 -9.08 11.27 5.56
CA HIS A 257 -8.85 12.04 6.78
C HIS A 257 -7.36 12.07 7.11
N GLU A 258 -6.85 13.23 7.50
CA GLU A 258 -5.45 13.39 7.93
C GLU A 258 -5.33 13.17 9.43
N ILE A 259 -4.42 12.28 9.84
CA ILE A 259 -4.13 12.01 11.25
C ILE A 259 -3.38 13.20 11.86
N ILE A 260 -4.04 13.92 12.75
CA ILE A 260 -3.42 14.96 13.58
C ILE A 260 -2.66 14.31 14.73
N LYS A 261 -3.29 13.33 15.38
CA LYS A 261 -2.76 12.68 16.58
C LYS A 261 -3.34 11.29 16.77
N LEU A 262 -2.58 10.41 17.42
CA LEU A 262 -3.05 9.07 17.78
C LEU A 262 -3.36 9.05 19.28
N CYS A 263 -4.49 8.45 19.64
CA CYS A 263 -4.87 8.24 21.02
C CYS A 263 -5.25 6.79 21.28
N ILE A 264 -4.87 6.25 22.43
CA ILE A 264 -5.22 4.92 22.87
C ILE A 264 -6.20 5.05 24.03
N VAL A 265 -7.34 4.38 23.90
CA VAL A 265 -8.43 4.42 24.88
C VAL A 265 -8.89 3.00 25.14
N LYS A 266 -8.82 2.53 26.39
CA LYS A 266 -9.17 1.15 26.78
C LYS A 266 -8.55 0.08 25.84
N GLU A 267 -7.24 0.20 25.58
CA GLU A 267 -6.46 -0.66 24.66
C GLU A 267 -6.85 -0.62 23.17
N LYS A 268 -7.78 0.26 22.77
CA LYS A 268 -8.12 0.49 21.37
C LYS A 268 -7.37 1.68 20.80
N LEU A 269 -6.94 1.57 19.54
CA LEU A 269 -6.33 2.66 18.80
C LEU A 269 -7.43 3.53 18.15
N CYS A 270 -7.39 4.82 18.46
CA CYS A 270 -8.23 5.86 17.88
C CYS A 270 -7.35 6.94 17.23
N PHE A 271 -7.91 7.62 16.24
CA PHE A 271 -7.25 8.68 15.47
C PHE A 271 -8.01 9.99 15.67
N LEU A 272 -7.29 11.04 16.08
CA LEU A 272 -7.78 12.40 15.98
C LEU A 272 -7.44 12.92 14.58
N VAL A 273 -8.46 13.28 13.83
CA VAL A 273 -8.31 13.56 12.40
C VAL A 273 -8.97 14.85 11.96
N LYS A 274 -8.52 15.37 10.81
CA LYS A 274 -9.25 16.38 10.03
C LYS A 274 -9.74 15.80 8.73
N ASP A 275 -10.93 16.20 8.32
CA ASP A 275 -11.47 15.87 7.01
C ASP A 275 -10.61 16.49 5.89
N ALA A 276 -10.44 15.75 4.80
CA ALA A 276 -9.87 16.26 3.57
C ALA A 276 -10.90 16.12 2.44
N CYS A 277 -11.10 17.20 1.68
CA CYS A 277 -11.84 17.10 0.43
C CYS A 277 -10.97 16.39 -0.61
N ALA A 278 -11.57 15.52 -1.42
CA ALA A 278 -10.84 14.70 -2.38
C ALA A 278 -11.49 14.71 -3.76
N TRP A 279 -10.68 14.84 -4.82
CA TRP A 279 -11.11 14.77 -6.21
C TRP A 279 -10.27 13.76 -6.96
N TYR A 280 -10.92 12.84 -7.67
CA TYR A 280 -10.21 11.86 -8.47
C TYR A 280 -9.59 12.53 -9.72
N ARG A 281 -8.32 12.23 -9.98
CA ARG A 281 -7.55 12.70 -11.13
C ARG A 281 -7.15 11.51 -11.97
N GLU A 282 -7.90 11.27 -13.05
CA GLU A 282 -7.75 10.11 -13.94
C GLU A 282 -6.32 9.98 -14.49
N HIS A 283 -5.71 11.09 -14.92
CA HIS A 283 -4.33 11.11 -15.45
C HIS A 283 -3.28 10.53 -14.50
N TYR A 284 -3.56 10.56 -13.19
CA TYR A 284 -2.69 10.01 -12.15
C TYR A 284 -3.21 8.71 -11.54
N GLY A 285 -4.47 8.34 -11.79
CA GLY A 285 -5.16 7.27 -11.09
C GLY A 285 -5.14 7.44 -9.56
N ALA A 286 -5.32 8.68 -9.09
CA ALA A 286 -5.14 9.09 -7.69
C ALA A 286 -6.09 10.22 -7.30
N PHE A 287 -6.10 10.58 -6.02
CA PHE A 287 -6.96 11.62 -5.46
C PHE A 287 -6.15 12.87 -5.12
N GLU A 288 -6.57 14.03 -5.61
CA GLU A 288 -6.11 15.32 -5.13
C GLU A 288 -6.82 15.65 -3.82
N LEU A 289 -6.06 16.08 -2.81
CA LEU A 289 -6.56 16.49 -1.50
C LEU A 289 -6.50 18.00 -1.34
N SER A 290 -7.57 18.59 -0.82
CA SER A 290 -7.57 19.96 -0.29
C SER A 290 -8.01 19.98 1.17
N ALA A 291 -7.74 21.10 1.85
CA ALA A 291 -8.31 21.35 3.15
C ALA A 291 -9.85 21.33 3.06
N SER A 292 -10.48 20.66 4.01
CA SER A 292 -11.93 20.74 4.20
C SER A 292 -12.30 22.10 4.79
N PRO A 293 -13.45 22.69 4.39
CA PRO A 293 -14.01 23.84 5.11
C PRO A 293 -14.42 23.47 6.53
N ASN A 294 -14.68 22.18 6.80
CA ASN A 294 -14.88 21.69 8.15
C ASN A 294 -13.53 21.61 8.88
N THR A 295 -13.38 22.43 9.93
CA THR A 295 -12.16 22.43 10.77
C THR A 295 -12.31 21.60 12.04
N GLU A 296 -13.47 20.97 12.25
CA GLU A 296 -13.70 20.12 13.41
C GLU A 296 -12.79 18.90 13.39
N VAL A 297 -12.37 18.49 14.59
CA VAL A 297 -11.54 17.30 14.78
C VAL A 297 -12.46 16.14 15.12
N ALA A 298 -12.46 15.12 14.26
CA ALA A 298 -13.19 13.89 14.49
C ALA A 298 -12.31 12.86 15.20
N VAL A 299 -12.95 11.89 15.85
CA VAL A 299 -12.32 10.71 16.45
C VAL A 299 -12.79 9.49 15.67
N ILE A 300 -11.85 8.70 15.16
CA ILE A 300 -12.15 7.47 14.39
C ILE A 300 -11.43 6.29 15.04
N GLU A 301 -12.11 5.19 15.32
CA GLU A 301 -11.45 3.97 15.80
C GLU A 301 -10.80 3.20 14.65
N LEU A 302 -9.71 2.48 14.93
CA LEU A 302 -9.09 1.58 13.96
C LEU A 302 -10.05 0.54 13.39
N ALA A 303 -11.01 0.08 14.19
CA ALA A 303 -12.00 -0.90 13.77
C ALA A 303 -12.98 -0.37 12.69
N ASP A 304 -13.14 0.94 12.60
CA ASP A 304 -14.10 1.59 11.69
C ASP A 304 -13.48 1.92 10.33
N LEU A 305 -12.15 1.76 10.17
CA LEU A 305 -11.50 2.06 8.90
C LEU A 305 -11.94 1.11 7.79
N VAL A 306 -12.20 1.67 6.60
CA VAL A 306 -12.53 0.90 5.39
C VAL A 306 -11.34 0.06 4.94
N ASP A 307 -10.13 0.63 5.07
CA ASP A 307 -8.87 -0.06 4.84
C ASP A 307 -7.90 0.25 5.98
N PRO A 308 -7.28 -0.76 6.61
CA PRO A 308 -6.37 -0.53 7.72
C PRO A 308 -5.02 0.04 7.28
N TYR A 309 -4.69 0.10 5.99
CA TYR A 309 -3.40 0.67 5.59
C TYR A 309 -3.47 2.20 5.56
N PRO A 310 -2.66 2.91 6.36
CA PRO A 310 -2.53 4.34 6.22
C PRO A 310 -1.85 4.67 4.89
N LEU A 311 -2.31 5.75 4.28
CA LEU A 311 -1.85 6.27 3.02
C LEU A 311 -0.90 7.45 3.24
N VAL A 312 -0.16 7.74 2.18
CA VAL A 312 0.88 8.74 2.16
C VAL A 312 0.55 9.75 1.07
N ASP A 313 0.51 11.01 1.45
CA ASP A 313 0.34 12.11 0.51
C ASP A 313 1.69 12.57 -0.07
N TYR A 314 1.66 13.07 -1.29
CA TYR A 314 2.81 13.60 -2.00
C TYR A 314 2.43 14.88 -2.73
N MET A 315 3.38 15.82 -2.84
CA MET A 315 3.22 16.99 -3.69
C MET A 315 3.64 16.63 -5.12
N VAL A 316 2.71 16.79 -6.07
CA VAL A 316 2.94 16.63 -7.51
C VAL A 316 2.71 17.99 -8.16
N GLY A 317 3.80 18.74 -8.38
CA GLY A 317 3.71 20.16 -8.69
C GLY A 317 3.09 20.92 -7.51
N SER A 318 2.00 21.64 -7.74
CA SER A 318 1.22 22.32 -6.70
C SER A 318 0.13 21.46 -6.06
N LEU A 319 -0.11 20.26 -6.58
CA LEU A 319 -1.21 19.39 -6.15
C LEU A 319 -0.75 18.51 -4.99
N ARG A 320 -1.51 18.50 -3.88
CA ARG A 320 -1.36 17.51 -2.82
C ARG A 320 -2.15 16.28 -3.21
N MET A 321 -1.49 15.16 -3.46
CA MET A 321 -2.13 13.94 -3.96
C MET A 321 -1.93 12.77 -3.01
N VAL A 322 -2.94 11.91 -2.90
CA VAL A 322 -2.87 10.63 -2.21
C VAL A 322 -3.25 9.51 -3.18
N MET A 323 -2.60 8.36 -3.01
CA MET A 323 -2.90 7.19 -3.82
C MET A 323 -3.20 6.00 -2.94
N LEU A 324 -4.30 5.32 -3.28
CA LEU A 324 -4.67 4.07 -2.65
C LEU A 324 -3.56 3.04 -2.81
N LYS A 325 -3.37 2.20 -1.80
CA LYS A 325 -2.39 1.10 -1.88
C LYS A 325 -2.94 -0.10 -2.64
N ARG A 326 -4.25 -0.25 -2.62
CA ARG A 326 -5.05 -1.33 -3.19
C ARG A 326 -6.48 -0.83 -3.36
N PHE A 327 -7.26 -1.52 -4.19
CA PHE A 327 -8.67 -1.20 -4.35
C PHE A 327 -9.41 -1.39 -3.02
N ILE A 328 -10.30 -0.47 -2.71
CA ILE A 328 -11.11 -0.47 -1.48
C ILE A 328 -12.58 -0.46 -1.86
N ILE A 329 -13.37 -1.32 -1.21
CA ILE A 329 -14.81 -1.34 -1.38
C ILE A 329 -15.38 -0.37 -0.36
N VAL A 330 -15.95 0.71 -0.85
CA VAL A 330 -16.70 1.65 -0.03
C VAL A 330 -18.18 1.28 -0.05
N LYS A 331 -18.84 1.42 1.09
CA LYS A 331 -20.29 1.27 1.21
C LYS A 331 -20.85 2.63 1.57
N ASP A 332 -21.82 3.09 0.79
CA ASP A 332 -22.57 4.31 1.05
C ASP A 332 -23.52 4.17 2.24
#